data_AF-A0A4R4WMJ8-F1
#
_entry.id   AF-A0A4R4WMJ8-F1
#
_cell.length_a   1.000
_cell.length_b   1.000
_cell.length_c   1.000
_cell.angle_alpha   90.00
_cell.angle_beta   90.00
_cell.angle_gamma   90.00
#
_symmetry.space_group_name_H-M   'P 1'
#
loop_
_entity.id
_entity.type
_entity.pdbx_description
1 polymer ?
#
loop_
_entity_poly.entity_id
_entity_poly.type
_entity_poly.pdbx_seq_one_letter_code
_entity_poly.pdbx_strand_id
1 'polypeptide(L)'
;MCGPPVAFALTSAKADERNTLLGMLEAALQRERRFASDASHDLRGPITAMRTQMEEALLHPAVADWPATTAAMLDSLYRLQAIVTDLLTLSRLDAGTLGPAAPADLKIWWPANWTAAPSARWS
;
A
#
# COMPACT_ATOMS: atom_id res chain seq x y z
N MET A 1 16.52 56.59 15.39
CA MET A 1 15.83 55.43 15.96
C MET A 1 15.22 54.63 14.81
N CYS A 2 15.87 53.56 14.36
CA CYS A 2 15.31 52.59 13.41
C CYS A 2 15.99 51.26 13.73
N GLY A 3 15.37 50.43 14.58
CA GLY A 3 15.83 49.06 14.85
C GLY A 3 15.48 48.18 13.63
N PRO A 4 16.37 47.25 13.21
CA PRO A 4 16.30 46.75 11.84
C PRO A 4 15.19 45.70 11.61
N PRO A 5 14.46 45.76 10.48
CA PRO A 5 13.45 44.76 10.06
C PRO A 5 14.01 43.35 9.82
N VAL A 6 15.34 43.20 9.78
CA VAL A 6 16.05 41.96 9.42
C VAL A 6 16.02 40.90 10.53
N ALA A 7 15.96 41.31 11.81
CA ALA A 7 15.88 40.38 12.94
C ALA A 7 14.52 39.64 13.00
N PHE A 8 13.45 40.31 12.58
CA PHE A 8 12.11 39.70 12.47
C PHE A 8 12.03 38.74 11.28
N ALA A 9 12.64 39.09 10.15
CA ALA A 9 12.67 38.22 8.95
C ALA A 9 13.45 36.91 9.16
N LEU A 10 14.56 36.94 9.93
CA LEU A 10 15.34 35.73 10.24
C LEU A 10 14.64 34.79 11.22
N THR A 11 13.85 35.34 12.15
CA THR A 11 13.08 34.54 13.11
C THR A 11 11.84 33.93 12.48
N SER A 12 11.15 34.66 11.58
CA SER A 12 10.05 34.08 10.79
C SER A 12 10.53 32.99 9.85
N ALA A 13 11.65 33.18 9.13
CA ALA A 13 12.20 32.17 8.22
C ALA A 13 12.56 30.85 8.92
N LYS A 14 13.15 30.92 10.13
CA LYS A 14 13.41 29.72 10.95
C LYS A 14 12.14 29.06 11.47
N ALA A 15 11.12 29.85 11.81
CA ALA A 15 9.83 29.31 12.22
C ALA A 15 9.15 28.58 11.05
N ASP A 16 9.22 29.14 9.84
CA ASP A 16 8.68 28.55 8.61
C ASP A 16 9.41 27.25 8.23
N GLU A 17 10.74 27.21 8.34
CA GLU A 17 11.54 26.00 8.12
C GLU A 17 11.14 24.88 9.09
N ARG A 18 11.07 25.17 10.39
CA ARG A 18 10.66 24.19 11.41
C ARG A 18 9.23 23.71 11.15
N ASN A 19 8.30 24.61 10.83
CA ASN A 19 6.92 24.25 10.53
C ASN A 19 6.84 23.36 9.28
N THR A 20 7.69 23.60 8.29
CA THR A 20 7.80 22.74 7.10
C THR A 20 8.29 21.35 7.46
N LEU A 21 9.36 21.24 8.27
CA LEU A 21 9.88 19.94 8.74
C LEU A 21 8.85 19.17 9.56
N LEU A 22 8.12 19.85 10.46
CA LEU A 22 7.02 19.25 11.22
C LEU A 22 5.90 18.76 10.28
N GLY A 23 5.52 19.56 9.29
CA GLY A 23 4.53 19.16 8.30
C GLY A 23 4.97 17.94 7.48
N MET A 24 6.25 17.85 7.11
CA MET A 24 6.81 16.68 6.42
C MET A 24 6.78 15.44 7.30
N LEU A 25 7.13 15.56 8.59
CA LEU A 25 7.07 14.46 9.55
C LEU A 25 5.63 13.99 9.78
N GLU A 26 4.70 14.91 9.99
CA GLU A 26 3.27 14.59 10.14
C GLU A 26 2.73 13.86 8.91
N ALA A 27 3.06 14.35 7.71
CA ALA A 27 2.68 13.70 6.47
C ALA A 27 3.26 12.28 6.35
N ALA A 28 4.51 12.08 6.76
CA ALA A 28 5.14 10.75 6.79
C ALA A 28 4.45 9.80 7.77
N LEU A 29 4.22 10.25 9.01
CA LEU A 29 3.51 9.46 10.03
C LEU A 29 2.09 9.11 9.61
N GLN A 30 1.38 10.01 8.93
CA GLN A 30 0.04 9.73 8.42
C GLN A 30 0.05 8.70 7.28
N ARG A 31 1.07 8.71 6.41
CA ARG A 31 1.24 7.64 5.41
C ARG A 31 1.49 6.30 6.08
N GLU A 32 2.37 6.24 7.07
CA GLU A 32 2.70 5.00 7.77
C GLU A 32 1.50 4.42 8.53
N ARG A 33 0.69 5.26 9.17
CA ARG A 33 -0.56 4.83 9.83
C ARG A 33 -1.58 4.27 8.84
N ARG A 34 -1.77 4.92 7.69
CA ARG A 34 -2.69 4.41 6.65
C ARG A 34 -2.20 3.07 6.10
N PHE A 35 -0.92 2.98 5.77
CA PHE A 35 -0.30 1.74 5.30
C PHE A 35 -0.50 0.59 6.31
N ALA A 36 -0.22 0.84 7.59
CA ALA A 36 -0.42 -0.17 8.64
C ALA A 36 -1.89 -0.57 8.80
N SER A 37 -2.82 0.38 8.65
CA SER A 37 -4.27 0.12 8.69
C SER A 37 -4.71 -0.76 7.52
N ASP A 38 -4.32 -0.41 6.30
CA ASP A 38 -4.69 -1.12 5.08
C ASP A 38 -4.11 -2.55 5.10
N ALA A 39 -2.83 -2.69 5.48
CA ALA A 39 -2.19 -3.98 5.71
C ALA A 39 -2.96 -4.85 6.72
N SER A 40 -3.36 -4.25 7.85
CA SER A 40 -4.08 -4.98 8.90
C SER A 40 -5.47 -5.43 8.44
N HIS A 41 -6.14 -4.59 7.66
CA HIS A 41 -7.44 -4.92 7.07
C HIS A 41 -7.33 -6.10 6.11
N ASP A 42 -6.37 -6.05 5.19
CA ASP A 42 -6.20 -7.07 4.16
C ASP A 42 -5.73 -8.42 4.73
N LEU A 43 -4.92 -8.41 5.80
CA LEU A 43 -4.49 -9.62 6.50
C LEU A 43 -5.60 -10.25 7.36
N ARG A 44 -6.52 -9.45 7.92
CA ARG A 44 -7.58 -9.95 8.80
C ARG A 44 -8.55 -10.87 8.06
N GLY A 45 -8.87 -10.57 6.81
CA GLY A 45 -9.74 -11.38 5.95
C GLY A 45 -9.32 -12.85 5.85
N PRO A 46 -8.12 -13.17 5.30
CA PRO A 46 -7.65 -14.54 5.14
C PRO A 46 -7.46 -15.26 6.48
N ILE A 47 -7.02 -14.57 7.54
CA ILE A 47 -6.90 -15.17 8.89
C ILE A 47 -8.27 -15.60 9.41
N THR A 48 -9.28 -14.74 9.28
CA THR A 48 -10.66 -15.05 9.70
C THR A 48 -11.21 -16.22 8.90
N ALA A 49 -11.01 -16.23 7.58
CA ALA A 49 -11.46 -17.32 6.71
C ALA A 49 -10.83 -18.67 7.08
N MET A 50 -9.52 -18.73 7.31
CA MET A 50 -8.85 -19.98 7.75
C MET A 50 -9.39 -20.46 9.10
N ARG A 51 -9.55 -19.52 10.04
CA ARG A 51 -10.05 -19.84 11.38
C ARG A 51 -11.46 -20.42 11.33
N THR A 52 -12.38 -19.77 10.63
CA THR A 52 -13.77 -20.23 10.51
C THR A 52 -13.86 -21.63 9.88
N GLN A 53 -13.08 -21.89 8.82
CA GLN A 53 -13.05 -23.19 8.17
C GLN A 53 -12.52 -24.30 9.09
N MET A 54 -11.46 -24.00 9.87
CA MET A 54 -10.90 -24.95 10.82
C MET A 54 -11.83 -25.18 12.02
N GLU A 55 -12.46 -24.13 12.56
CA GLU A 55 -13.45 -24.24 13.64
C GLU A 55 -14.64 -25.12 13.20
N GLU A 56 -15.19 -24.90 11.99
CA GLU A 56 -16.29 -25.71 11.44
C GLU A 56 -15.90 -27.18 11.28
N ALA A 57 -14.74 -27.46 10.68
CA ALA A 57 -14.26 -28.83 10.50
C ALA A 57 -14.01 -29.56 11.82
N LEU A 58 -13.57 -28.83 12.86
CA LEU A 58 -13.37 -29.37 14.21
C LEU A 58 -14.68 -29.56 14.98
N LEU A 59 -15.72 -28.76 14.71
CA LEU A 59 -17.06 -28.94 15.30
C LEU A 59 -17.72 -30.22 14.76
N HIS A 60 -17.51 -30.54 13.49
CA HIS A 60 -18.17 -31.65 12.80
C HIS A 60 -17.18 -32.63 12.13
N PRO A 61 -16.25 -33.25 12.89
CA PRO A 61 -15.11 -33.98 12.33
C PRO A 61 -15.49 -35.27 11.59
N ALA A 62 -16.65 -35.87 11.91
CA ALA A 62 -17.13 -37.09 11.27
C ALA A 62 -17.66 -36.85 9.84
N VAL A 63 -17.99 -35.61 9.49
CA VAL A 63 -18.52 -35.22 8.18
C VAL A 63 -17.65 -34.19 7.46
N ALA A 64 -16.59 -33.72 8.13
CA ALA A 64 -15.66 -32.76 7.56
C ALA A 64 -14.85 -33.38 6.40
N ASP A 65 -14.85 -32.68 5.26
CA ASP A 65 -13.92 -32.96 4.15
C ASP A 65 -12.57 -32.28 4.46
N TRP A 66 -11.72 -33.00 5.19
CA TRP A 66 -10.39 -32.53 5.56
C TRP A 66 -9.50 -32.18 4.36
N PRO A 67 -9.46 -32.99 3.27
CA PRO A 67 -8.78 -32.58 2.04
C PRO A 67 -9.24 -31.23 1.49
N ALA A 68 -10.56 -31.01 1.34
CA ALA A 68 -11.07 -29.74 0.83
C ALA A 68 -10.80 -28.57 1.79
N THR A 69 -10.99 -28.79 3.10
CA THR A 69 -10.73 -27.78 4.14
C THR A 69 -9.26 -27.36 4.13
N THR A 70 -8.34 -28.31 4.04
CA THR A 70 -6.90 -28.04 4.02
C THR A 70 -6.48 -27.31 2.74
N ALA A 71 -7.08 -27.67 1.59
CA ALA A 71 -6.85 -26.97 0.33
C ALA A 71 -7.30 -25.50 0.39
N ALA A 72 -8.47 -25.24 0.96
CA ALA A 72 -8.99 -23.88 1.10
C ALA A 72 -8.21 -23.03 2.14
N MET A 73 -7.69 -23.67 3.18
CA MET A 73 -6.71 -23.04 4.08
C MET A 73 -5.42 -22.68 3.36
N LEU A 74 -4.92 -23.57 2.50
CA LEU A 74 -3.70 -23.32 1.73
C LEU A 74 -3.87 -22.14 0.75
N ASP A 75 -5.04 -22.00 0.10
CA ASP A 75 -5.36 -20.83 -0.71
C ASP A 75 -5.30 -19.52 0.10
N SER A 76 -5.85 -19.56 1.31
CA SER A 76 -5.83 -18.41 2.22
C SER A 76 -4.41 -18.05 2.68
N LEU A 77 -3.53 -19.04 2.88
CA LEU A 77 -2.11 -18.83 3.15
C LEU A 77 -1.39 -18.20 1.96
N TYR A 78 -1.67 -18.65 0.72
CA TYR A 78 -1.09 -18.04 -0.48
C TYR A 78 -1.52 -16.57 -0.63
N ARG A 79 -2.78 -16.25 -0.35
CA ARG A 79 -3.26 -14.86 -0.33
C ARG A 79 -2.53 -14.02 0.70
N LEU A 80 -2.34 -14.56 1.91
CA LEU A 80 -1.61 -13.87 2.97
C LEU A 80 -0.15 -13.64 2.58
N GLN A 81 0.50 -14.63 1.97
CA GLN A 81 1.85 -14.49 1.44
C GLN A 81 1.94 -13.39 0.37
N ALA A 82 0.98 -13.33 -0.56
CA ALA A 82 0.93 -12.29 -1.59
C ALA A 82 0.79 -10.89 -0.96
N ILE A 83 -0.13 -10.71 -0.01
CA ILE A 83 -0.29 -9.43 0.71
C ILE A 83 1.02 -9.03 1.39
N VAL A 84 1.69 -9.94 2.10
CA VAL A 84 2.98 -9.64 2.75
C VAL A 84 4.05 -9.25 1.73
N THR A 85 4.13 -9.94 0.59
CA THR A 85 5.06 -9.61 -0.50
C THR A 85 4.77 -8.22 -1.07
N ASP A 86 3.51 -7.87 -1.28
CA ASP A 86 3.10 -6.56 -1.80
C ASP A 86 3.45 -5.46 -0.80
N LEU A 87 3.16 -5.66 0.49
CA LEU A 87 3.52 -4.73 1.57
C LEU A 87 5.03 -4.49 1.65
N LEU A 88 5.85 -5.55 1.56
CA LEU A 88 7.31 -5.42 1.53
C LEU A 88 7.80 -4.67 0.29
N THR A 89 7.14 -4.87 -0.85
CA THR A 89 7.46 -4.16 -2.10
C THR A 89 7.14 -2.68 -1.98
N LEU A 90 5.95 -2.33 -1.47
CA LEU A 90 5.53 -0.96 -1.21
C LEU A 90 6.45 -0.26 -0.18
N SER A 91 6.82 -0.95 0.90
CA SER A 91 7.76 -0.41 1.89
C SER A 91 9.12 -0.05 1.28
N ARG A 92 9.62 -0.85 0.34
CA ARG A 92 10.87 -0.57 -0.38
C ARG A 92 10.75 0.60 -1.36
N LEU A 93 9.59 0.74 -2.04
CA LEU A 93 9.25 1.89 -2.88
C LEU A 93 9.27 3.18 -2.05
N ASP A 94 8.58 3.19 -0.90
CA ASP A 94 8.50 4.35 -0.01
C ASP A 94 9.87 4.73 0.58
N ALA A 95 10.72 3.75 0.87
CA ALA A 95 12.08 3.98 1.34
C ALA A 95 13.05 4.46 0.23
N GLY A 96 12.61 4.52 -1.03
CA GLY A 96 13.47 4.87 -2.17
C GLY A 96 14.60 3.86 -2.41
N THR A 97 14.42 2.61 -1.96
CA THR A 97 15.46 1.56 -1.99
C THR A 97 15.38 0.65 -3.23
N LEU A 98 14.35 0.84 -4.06
CA LEU A 98 14.29 0.17 -5.35
C LEU A 98 15.17 0.92 -6.36
N GLY A 99 16.04 0.17 -7.05
CA GLY A 99 16.86 0.70 -8.13
C GLY A 99 15.98 1.25 -9.27
N PRO A 100 16.58 2.05 -10.20
CA PRO A 100 15.84 2.62 -11.31
C PRO A 100 15.10 1.52 -12.09
N ALA A 101 13.79 1.72 -12.31
CA ALA A 101 12.98 0.82 -13.09
C ALA A 101 13.56 0.73 -14.52
N ALA A 102 13.85 -0.49 -14.97
CA ALA A 102 14.16 -0.70 -16.38
C ALA A 102 12.95 -0.26 -17.22
N PRO A 103 13.15 0.49 -18.33
CA PRO A 103 12.04 0.91 -19.17
C PRO A 103 11.25 -0.32 -19.64
N ALA A 104 10.01 -0.44 -19.18
CA ALA A 104 9.10 -1.47 -19.67
C ALA A 104 8.74 -1.12 -21.11
N ASP A 105 9.03 -2.04 -22.03
CA ASP A 105 8.61 -1.87 -23.43
C ASP A 105 7.09 -1.99 -23.50
N LEU A 106 6.39 -0.85 -23.55
CA LEU A 106 4.93 -0.83 -23.63
C LEU A 106 4.42 -1.34 -25.00
N LYS A 107 5.31 -1.62 -25.98
CA LYS A 107 4.91 -2.21 -27.28
C LYS A 107 4.47 -3.67 -27.17
N ILE A 108 4.95 -4.45 -26.19
CA ILE A 108 4.53 -5.84 -26.02
C ILE A 108 3.14 -6.00 -25.39
N TRP A 109 2.57 -4.92 -24.83
CA TRP A 109 1.24 -4.93 -24.23
C TRP A 109 0.19 -4.17 -25.06
N TRP A 110 0.58 -3.48 -26.14
CA TRP A 110 -0.36 -2.80 -27.03
C TRP A 110 -1.05 -3.79 -27.98
N PRO A 111 -2.37 -4.00 -27.90
CA PRO A 111 -3.07 -4.81 -28.90
C PRO A 111 -3.08 -4.09 -30.24
N ALA A 112 -2.75 -4.83 -31.31
CA ALA A 112 -2.65 -4.36 -32.69
C ALA A 112 -3.98 -3.88 -33.35
N ASN A 113 -5.02 -3.57 -32.57
CA ASN A 113 -6.35 -3.20 -33.05
C ASN A 113 -6.91 -1.88 -32.47
N TRP A 114 -6.10 -1.10 -31.75
CA TRP A 114 -6.47 0.27 -31.39
C TRP A 114 -6.28 1.22 -32.60
N THR A 115 -7.09 1.02 -33.64
CA THR A 115 -7.23 1.96 -34.76
C THR A 115 -8.65 2.51 -34.79
N ALA A 116 -8.96 3.35 -33.81
CA ALA A 116 -9.90 4.48 -33.92
C ALA A 116 -10.10 5.07 -32.52
N ALA A 117 -9.31 6.08 -32.17
CA ALA A 117 -9.83 7.11 -31.28
C ALA A 117 -10.61 8.10 -32.17
N PRO A 118 -11.95 8.11 -32.19
CA PRO A 118 -12.63 9.33 -32.58
C PRO A 118 -12.26 10.40 -31.56
N SER A 119 -11.78 11.53 -32.07
CA SER A 119 -11.43 12.72 -31.29
C SER A 119 -12.65 13.23 -30.51
N ALA A 120 -12.85 12.70 -29.30
CA ALA A 120 -13.77 13.27 -28.34
C ALA A 120 -13.14 14.57 -27.80
N ARG A 121 -13.51 15.65 -28.49
CA ARG A 121 -13.42 17.05 -28.06
C ARG A 121 -14.13 17.19 -26.70
N TRP A 122 -13.38 17.20 -25.61
CA TRP A 122 -13.91 17.66 -24.32
C TRP A 122 -14.17 19.16 -24.43
N SER A 123 -15.43 19.54 -24.28
CA SER A 123 -15.90 20.92 -24.08
C SER A 123 -16.20 21.10 -22.61
#